data_AF-A0A6N8VDC1-F1
#
_entry.id   AF-A0A6N8VDC1-F1
#
_cell.length_a   1.000
_cell.length_b   1.000
_cell.length_c   1.000
_cell.angle_alpha   90.00
_cell.angle_beta   90.00
_cell.angle_gamma   90.00
#
_symmetry.space_group_name_H-M   'P 1'
#
loop_
_entity.id
_entity.type
_entity.pdbx_description
1 polymer ?
#
loop_
_entity_poly.entity_id
_entity_poly.type
_entity_poly.pdbx_seq_one_letter_code
_entity_poly.pdbx_strand_id
1 'polypeptide(L)'
;MKRVPPMNRREFLRTAGAATAATALTGCGPRDERDGDPGPPGAEAPQTFTAWTWVHGSRDYDAAEWRRRFARLREAGIEAVLVGGGDIALVSGAARAEGLRFHRWFWTLNRNGDEWAQNNHPEWFTVSRNLESSLEHPPYVGYYRWVCPSRVPVREYLRGLVGELAANPAVDGVHLDYVRHCDVILPRGLWETYDLVQDTELPEFDFCYCGGSSRVHNLM
;
A
#
# COMPACT_ATOMS: atom_id res chain seq x y z
N MET A 1 -18.51 23.36 -23.13
CA MET A 1 -17.41 22.44 -22.73
C MET A 1 -17.01 21.60 -23.93
N LYS A 2 -15.83 21.84 -24.52
CA LYS A 2 -15.31 21.03 -25.63
C LYS A 2 -14.60 19.80 -25.03
N ARG A 3 -15.03 18.60 -25.41
CA ARG A 3 -14.40 17.33 -25.02
C ARG A 3 -13.00 17.24 -25.64
N VAL A 4 -11.98 16.98 -24.83
CA VAL A 4 -10.64 16.60 -25.30
C VAL A 4 -10.70 15.13 -25.74
N PRO A 5 -10.27 14.78 -26.96
CA PRO A 5 -10.29 13.39 -27.42
C PRO A 5 -9.21 12.55 -26.69
N PRO A 6 -9.39 11.23 -26.58
CA PRO A 6 -8.41 10.36 -25.93
C PRO A 6 -7.12 10.29 -26.77
N MET A 7 -5.99 10.60 -26.12
CA MET A 7 -4.66 10.52 -26.72
C MET A 7 -4.27 9.07 -27.04
N ASN A 8 -3.66 8.85 -28.21
CA ASN A 8 -3.21 7.51 -28.60
C ASN A 8 -1.76 7.25 -28.14
N ARG A 9 -1.41 5.97 -27.94
CA ARG A 9 -0.11 5.48 -27.45
C ARG A 9 1.13 6.04 -28.19
N ARG A 10 1.00 6.40 -29.46
CA ARG A 10 2.06 6.99 -30.29
C ARG A 10 2.26 8.50 -30.03
N GLU A 11 1.23 9.23 -29.58
CA GLU A 11 1.37 10.63 -29.17
C GLU A 11 2.12 10.74 -27.84
N PHE A 12 1.78 9.90 -26.86
CA PHE A 12 2.48 9.86 -25.56
C PHE A 12 3.99 9.64 -25.72
N LEU A 13 4.40 8.72 -26.60
CA LEU A 13 5.81 8.43 -26.86
C LEU A 13 6.52 9.57 -27.61
N ARG A 14 5.80 10.35 -28.42
CA ARG A 14 6.36 11.55 -29.08
C ARG A 14 6.55 12.69 -28.09
N THR A 15 5.62 12.89 -27.16
CA THR A 15 5.73 13.94 -26.13
C THR A 15 6.80 13.61 -25.09
N ALA A 16 6.99 12.33 -24.75
CA ALA A 16 8.08 11.89 -23.86
C ALA A 16 9.46 11.93 -24.54
N GLY A 17 9.53 11.69 -25.87
CA GLY A 17 10.78 11.70 -26.63
C GLY A 17 11.38 13.08 -26.91
N ALA A 18 10.62 14.16 -26.72
CA ALA A 18 11.05 15.54 -27.02
C ALA A 18 11.81 16.24 -25.88
N ALA A 19 12.02 15.58 -24.72
CA ALA A 19 12.69 16.17 -23.56
C ALA A 19 14.18 15.75 -23.40
N THR A 20 14.76 15.05 -24.38
CA THR A 20 16.17 14.62 -24.36
C THR A 20 16.96 15.31 -25.46
N ALA A 21 17.27 16.59 -25.27
CA ALA A 21 18.30 17.25 -26.05
C ALA A 21 18.93 18.40 -25.25
N ALA A 22 20.27 18.35 -25.17
CA ALA A 22 21.19 19.39 -24.74
C ALA A 22 21.45 19.59 -23.24
N THR A 23 22.42 18.83 -22.71
CA THR A 23 23.60 19.51 -22.15
C THR A 23 24.86 18.72 -22.52
N ALA A 24 25.84 19.45 -23.02
CA ALA A 24 26.96 18.97 -23.80
C ALA A 24 28.00 18.18 -23.00
N LEU A 25 28.63 17.24 -23.71
CA LEU A 25 29.93 16.68 -23.43
C LEU A 25 30.98 17.81 -23.40
N THR A 26 31.60 18.07 -22.26
CA THR A 26 32.92 18.71 -22.20
C THR A 26 33.78 18.06 -21.12
N GLY A 27 34.86 17.40 -21.57
CA GLY A 27 36.13 17.40 -20.86
C GLY A 27 36.52 16.13 -20.12
N CYS A 28 37.02 15.13 -20.84
CA CYS A 28 38.13 14.33 -20.31
C CYS A 28 39.37 15.24 -20.25
N GLY A 29 39.61 15.85 -19.09
CA GLY A 29 40.90 16.45 -18.73
C GLY A 29 41.76 15.45 -17.93
N PRO A 30 43.09 15.59 -17.91
CA PRO A 30 43.98 14.66 -17.23
C PRO A 30 43.67 14.61 -15.73
N ARG A 31 43.68 13.39 -15.17
CA ARG A 31 43.63 13.17 -13.72
C ARG A 31 44.87 13.81 -13.09
N ASP A 32 44.64 14.91 -12.40
CA ASP A 32 45.62 15.52 -11.51
C ASP A 32 45.58 14.72 -10.20
N GLU A 33 46.52 13.78 -10.05
CA GLU A 33 46.84 13.14 -8.76
C GLU A 33 47.45 14.21 -7.85
N ARG A 34 46.59 14.97 -7.19
CA ARG A 34 46.93 15.68 -5.97
C ARG A 34 46.33 14.92 -4.81
N ASP A 35 47.19 14.17 -4.11
CA ASP A 35 46.98 13.71 -2.75
C ASP A 35 46.69 14.94 -1.87
N GLY A 36 45.41 15.30 -1.80
CA GLY A 36 44.86 16.33 -0.94
C GLY A 36 44.38 15.68 0.35
N ASP A 37 45.08 15.99 1.43
CA ASP A 37 44.68 15.83 2.83
C ASP A 37 43.15 15.86 3.01
N PRO A 38 42.51 14.86 3.66
CA PRO A 38 41.08 14.91 3.90
C PRO A 38 40.81 16.08 4.85
N GLY A 39 40.27 17.16 4.29
CA GLY A 39 39.79 18.30 5.06
C GLY A 39 38.89 17.83 6.21
N PRO A 40 38.85 18.57 7.32
CA PRO A 40 38.13 18.16 8.53
C PRO A 40 36.69 17.78 8.17
N PRO A 41 36.12 16.73 8.80
CA PRO A 41 34.75 16.31 8.51
C PRO A 41 33.84 17.51 8.66
N GLY A 42 33.29 17.97 7.53
CA GLY A 42 32.29 19.04 7.52
C GLY A 42 31.15 18.61 8.43
N ALA A 43 30.74 19.50 9.33
CA ALA A 43 29.63 19.25 10.23
C ALA A 43 28.42 18.74 9.42
N GLU A 44 28.01 17.49 9.66
CA GLU A 44 26.81 16.93 9.04
C GLU A 44 25.63 17.86 9.33
N ALA A 45 24.91 18.26 8.28
CA ALA A 45 23.70 19.05 8.44
C ALA A 45 22.73 18.27 9.36
N PRO A 46 22.02 18.95 10.28
CA PRO A 46 21.10 18.28 11.19
C PRO A 46 20.11 17.42 10.41
N GLN A 47 20.12 16.11 10.65
CA GLN A 47 19.14 15.18 10.09
C GLN A 47 17.78 15.53 10.68
N THR A 48 16.89 16.13 9.88
CA THR A 48 15.51 16.40 10.27
C THR A 48 14.76 15.07 10.31
N PHE A 49 14.52 14.52 11.50
CA PHE A 49 13.68 13.33 11.66
C PHE A 49 12.20 13.71 11.64
N THR A 50 11.39 12.94 10.91
CA THR A 50 9.94 13.12 10.86
C THR A 50 9.24 11.99 11.62
N ALA A 51 8.38 12.33 12.59
CA ALA A 51 7.65 11.35 13.38
C ALA A 51 6.20 11.21 12.92
N TRP A 52 5.78 9.99 12.57
CA TRP A 52 4.42 9.65 12.11
C TRP A 52 3.79 8.63 13.05
N THR A 53 2.47 8.56 13.08
CA THR A 53 1.78 7.53 13.88
C THR A 53 0.55 6.97 13.20
N TRP A 54 0.16 5.75 13.56
CA TRP A 54 -1.07 5.13 13.11
C TRP A 54 -2.22 5.46 14.08
N VAL A 55 -3.41 5.69 13.52
CA VAL A 55 -4.65 5.85 14.31
C VAL A 55 -5.79 5.08 13.66
N HIS A 56 -6.66 4.52 14.49
CA HIS A 56 -7.94 3.98 14.03
C HIS A 56 -8.94 5.12 13.85
N GLY A 57 -9.49 5.28 12.63
CA GLY A 57 -10.53 6.26 12.33
C GLY A 57 -11.88 5.88 12.94
N SER A 58 -11.97 5.87 14.28
CA SER A 58 -13.21 5.61 15.00
C SER A 58 -14.34 6.53 14.55
N ARG A 59 -15.53 5.94 14.42
CA ARG A 59 -16.78 6.64 14.11
C ARG A 59 -17.45 7.23 15.35
N ASP A 60 -16.92 6.95 16.53
CA ASP A 60 -17.47 7.42 17.81
C ASP A 60 -17.03 8.87 18.14
N TYR A 61 -16.06 9.40 17.40
CA TYR A 61 -15.51 10.74 17.62
C TYR A 61 -16.07 11.73 16.61
N ASP A 62 -16.58 12.84 17.12
CA ASP A 62 -16.92 14.00 16.30
C ASP A 62 -15.67 14.79 15.86
N ALA A 63 -15.88 15.82 15.04
CA ALA A 63 -14.79 16.66 14.57
C ALA A 63 -14.02 17.36 15.70
N ALA A 64 -14.70 17.74 16.80
CA ALA A 64 -14.05 18.44 17.91
C ALA A 64 -13.12 17.51 18.69
N GLU A 65 -13.55 16.27 18.94
CA GLU A 65 -12.72 15.25 19.58
C GLU A 65 -11.53 14.85 18.70
N TRP A 66 -11.74 14.68 17.39
CA TRP A 66 -10.63 14.42 16.47
C TRP A 66 -9.58 15.55 16.49
N ARG A 67 -10.02 16.80 16.46
CA ARG A 67 -9.12 17.96 16.56
C ARG A 67 -8.34 17.98 17.88
N ARG A 68 -9.00 17.76 19.03
CA ARG A 68 -8.30 17.67 20.32
C ARG A 68 -7.21 16.61 20.33
N ARG A 69 -7.50 15.43 19.77
CA ARG A 69 -6.52 14.33 19.69
C ARG A 69 -5.34 14.67 18.77
N PHE A 70 -5.63 15.27 17.62
CA PHE A 70 -4.60 15.65 16.66
C PHE A 70 -3.74 16.82 17.13
N ALA A 71 -4.32 17.80 17.84
CA ALA A 71 -3.56 18.85 18.51
C ALA A 71 -2.50 18.27 19.47
N ARG A 72 -2.89 17.29 20.30
CA ARG A 72 -1.96 16.60 21.20
C ARG A 72 -0.84 15.86 20.48
N LEU A 73 -1.15 15.21 19.34
CA LEU A 73 -0.11 14.57 18.53
C LEU A 73 0.84 15.60 17.92
N ARG A 74 0.30 16.73 17.43
CA ARG A 74 1.09 17.81 16.85
C ARG A 74 2.01 18.44 17.89
N GLU A 75 1.52 18.70 19.10
CA GLU A 75 2.31 19.19 20.24
C GLU A 75 3.45 18.23 20.61
N ALA A 76 3.25 16.92 20.44
CA ALA A 76 4.27 15.90 20.66
C ALA A 76 5.26 15.75 19.49
N GLY A 77 5.18 16.58 18.45
CA GLY A 77 6.09 16.55 17.30
C GLY A 77 5.70 15.57 16.19
N ILE A 78 4.49 15.00 16.22
CA ILE A 78 3.99 14.19 15.10
C ILE A 78 3.62 15.10 13.93
N GLU A 79 3.94 14.66 12.72
CA GLU A 79 3.69 15.43 11.49
C GLU A 79 2.65 14.79 10.55
N ALA A 80 2.39 13.49 10.71
CA ALA A 80 1.45 12.78 9.87
C ALA A 80 0.76 11.64 10.63
N VAL A 81 -0.48 11.37 10.22
CA VAL A 81 -1.28 10.26 10.73
C VAL A 81 -1.64 9.29 9.62
N LEU A 82 -1.40 8.01 9.85
CA LEU A 82 -1.85 6.91 9.00
C LEU A 82 -3.19 6.41 9.56
N VAL A 83 -4.28 6.63 8.82
CA VAL A 83 -5.63 6.41 9.34
C VAL A 83 -6.25 5.17 8.74
N GLY A 84 -6.50 4.16 9.59
CA GLY A 84 -7.23 2.95 9.25
C GLY A 84 -8.74 3.10 9.52
N GLY A 85 -9.57 3.01 8.47
CA GLY A 85 -11.03 3.09 8.61
C GLY A 85 -11.57 4.49 8.90
N GLY A 86 -12.88 4.63 9.09
CA GLY A 86 -13.52 5.92 9.36
C GLY A 86 -13.83 6.78 8.13
N ASP A 87 -14.53 7.88 8.40
CA ASP A 87 -14.92 8.89 7.40
C ASP A 87 -13.71 9.74 6.99
N ILE A 88 -13.37 9.72 5.70
CA ILE A 88 -12.18 10.41 5.19
C ILE A 88 -12.32 11.92 5.37
N ALA A 89 -13.47 12.51 5.06
CA ALA A 89 -13.65 13.96 5.07
C ALA A 89 -13.57 14.52 6.50
N LEU A 90 -14.22 13.86 7.45
CA LEU A 90 -14.23 14.27 8.85
C LEU A 90 -12.82 14.18 9.46
N VAL A 91 -12.15 13.04 9.31
CA VAL A 91 -10.86 12.81 9.96
C VAL A 91 -9.73 13.60 9.29
N SER A 92 -9.70 13.67 7.96
CA SER A 92 -8.70 14.49 7.25
C SER A 92 -8.89 15.99 7.50
N GLY A 93 -10.15 16.46 7.60
CA GLY A 93 -10.46 17.85 7.94
C GLY A 93 -9.91 18.23 9.31
N ALA A 94 -10.10 17.34 10.30
CA ALA A 94 -9.54 17.53 11.64
C ALA A 94 -8.00 17.49 11.64
N ALA A 95 -7.38 16.55 10.93
CA ALA A 95 -5.92 16.44 10.85
C ALA A 95 -5.29 17.71 10.25
N ARG A 96 -5.86 18.19 9.13
CA ARG A 96 -5.41 19.41 8.45
C ARG A 96 -5.60 20.66 9.30
N ALA A 97 -6.69 20.76 10.05
CA ALA A 97 -6.93 21.89 10.95
C ALA A 97 -5.83 22.02 12.02
N GLU A 98 -5.21 20.91 12.42
CA GLU A 98 -4.12 20.86 13.39
C GLU A 98 -2.73 20.72 12.74
N GLY A 99 -2.63 20.91 11.42
CA GLY A 99 -1.37 20.90 10.69
C GLY A 99 -0.72 19.52 10.52
N LEU A 100 -1.49 18.45 10.60
CA LEU A 100 -1.03 17.09 10.33
C LEU A 100 -1.35 16.68 8.89
N ARG A 101 -0.42 15.95 8.26
CA ARG A 101 -0.70 15.23 7.01
C ARG A 101 -1.59 14.03 7.27
N PHE A 102 -2.58 13.84 6.41
CA PHE A 102 -3.51 12.73 6.48
C PHE A 102 -3.16 11.67 5.44
N HIS A 103 -2.74 10.51 5.91
CA HIS A 103 -2.45 9.36 5.07
C HIS A 103 -3.54 8.29 5.22
N ARG A 104 -4.09 7.79 4.12
CA ARG A 104 -5.11 6.74 4.15
C ARG A 104 -4.47 5.36 4.14
N TRP A 105 -4.74 4.56 5.16
CA TRP A 105 -4.35 3.16 5.19
C TRP A 105 -5.35 2.30 4.39
N PHE A 106 -4.85 1.33 3.63
CA PHE A 106 -5.63 0.54 2.68
C PHE A 106 -5.30 -0.95 2.76
N TRP A 107 -6.33 -1.77 2.97
CA TRP A 107 -6.24 -3.21 2.78
C TRP A 107 -6.08 -3.53 1.30
N THR A 108 -4.88 -3.94 0.91
CA THR A 108 -4.54 -4.12 -0.50
C THR A 108 -5.13 -5.42 -1.05
N LEU A 109 -4.72 -6.57 -0.50
CA LEU A 109 -5.15 -7.87 -1.01
C LEU A 109 -6.30 -8.51 -0.23
N ASN A 110 -6.52 -8.14 1.03
CA ASN A 110 -7.72 -8.56 1.76
C ASN A 110 -8.91 -7.69 1.35
N ARG A 111 -9.94 -8.30 0.75
CA ARG A 111 -11.11 -7.63 0.18
C ARG A 111 -12.40 -8.01 0.91
N ASN A 112 -12.31 -8.18 2.22
CA ASN A 112 -13.45 -8.55 3.07
C ASN A 112 -14.69 -7.65 2.93
N GLY A 113 -14.49 -6.34 2.81
CA GLY A 113 -15.57 -5.36 2.67
C GLY A 113 -15.95 -5.03 1.22
N ASP A 114 -15.39 -5.75 0.25
CA ASP A 114 -15.56 -5.48 -1.17
C ASP A 114 -16.63 -6.39 -1.78
N GLU A 115 -17.90 -6.07 -1.51
CA GLU A 115 -19.03 -6.89 -1.98
C GLU A 115 -19.08 -6.98 -3.51
N TRP A 116 -18.63 -5.94 -4.23
CA TRP A 116 -18.62 -5.97 -5.69
C TRP A 116 -17.66 -7.04 -6.21
N ALA A 117 -16.41 -7.06 -5.74
CA ALA A 117 -15.45 -8.08 -6.14
C ALA A 117 -15.91 -9.48 -5.73
N GLN A 118 -16.49 -9.62 -4.52
CA GLN A 118 -16.98 -10.90 -4.02
C GLN A 118 -18.13 -11.47 -4.87
N ASN A 119 -19.09 -10.63 -5.26
CA ASN A 119 -20.29 -11.08 -5.98
C ASN A 119 -20.07 -11.23 -7.49
N ASN A 120 -19.22 -10.40 -8.10
CA ASN A 120 -19.04 -10.36 -9.55
C ASN A 120 -17.78 -11.09 -10.01
N HIS A 121 -16.81 -11.25 -9.13
CA HIS A 121 -15.51 -11.84 -9.44
C HIS A 121 -15.02 -12.83 -8.37
N PRO A 122 -15.82 -13.85 -8.01
CA PRO A 122 -15.39 -14.87 -7.05
C PRO A 122 -14.12 -15.60 -7.51
N GLU A 123 -13.86 -15.67 -8.82
CA GLU A 123 -12.64 -16.25 -9.37
C GLU A 123 -11.38 -15.45 -9.06
N TRP A 124 -11.48 -14.19 -8.63
CA TRP A 124 -10.31 -13.39 -8.26
C TRP A 124 -9.68 -13.81 -6.94
N PHE A 125 -10.43 -14.50 -6.09
CA PHE A 125 -9.98 -14.89 -4.77
C PHE A 125 -8.92 -15.99 -4.85
N THR A 126 -7.95 -15.93 -3.95
CA THR A 126 -6.87 -16.91 -3.90
C THR A 126 -7.41 -18.26 -3.46
N VAL A 127 -6.77 -19.31 -3.98
CA VAL A 127 -7.13 -20.71 -3.77
C VAL A 127 -6.02 -21.40 -2.98
N SER A 128 -6.39 -22.17 -1.96
CA SER A 128 -5.50 -22.95 -1.10
C SER A 128 -4.98 -24.20 -1.81
N ARG A 129 -4.02 -24.91 -1.21
CA ARG A 129 -3.51 -26.19 -1.72
C ARG A 129 -4.60 -27.28 -1.74
N ASN A 130 -5.61 -27.14 -0.89
CA ASN A 130 -6.84 -27.98 -0.92
C ASN A 130 -7.79 -27.63 -2.06
N LEU A 131 -7.44 -26.67 -2.92
CA LEU A 131 -8.28 -26.14 -3.99
C LEU A 131 -9.53 -25.40 -3.48
N GLU A 132 -9.47 -24.85 -2.26
CA GLU A 132 -10.56 -24.10 -1.65
C GLU A 132 -10.34 -22.58 -1.82
N SER A 133 -11.39 -21.85 -2.17
CA SER A 133 -11.33 -20.39 -2.30
C SER A 133 -11.31 -19.71 -0.95
N SER A 134 -10.42 -18.72 -0.75
CA SER A 134 -10.44 -17.87 0.46
C SER A 134 -11.70 -17.02 0.63
N LEU A 135 -12.55 -16.94 -0.41
CA LEU A 135 -13.86 -16.29 -0.31
C LEU A 135 -14.84 -17.12 0.52
N GLU A 136 -14.78 -18.45 0.38
CA GLU A 136 -15.70 -19.42 0.99
C GLU A 136 -15.08 -20.08 2.23
N HIS A 137 -13.77 -20.35 2.16
CA HIS A 137 -12.95 -20.98 3.19
C HIS A 137 -11.79 -20.04 3.58
N PRO A 138 -12.07 -18.95 4.31
CA PRO A 138 -11.05 -17.98 4.69
C PRO A 138 -10.06 -18.59 5.70
N PRO A 139 -8.76 -18.29 5.59
CA PRO A 139 -7.76 -18.79 6.54
C PRO A 139 -7.84 -18.06 7.87
N TYR A 140 -7.68 -18.79 8.97
CA TYR A 140 -7.60 -18.31 10.36
C TYR A 140 -8.84 -17.61 10.92
N VAL A 141 -9.33 -16.56 10.25
CA VAL A 141 -10.45 -15.71 10.66
C VAL A 141 -11.42 -15.49 9.52
N GLY A 142 -12.72 -15.43 9.83
CA GLY A 142 -13.79 -15.37 8.82
C GLY A 142 -13.75 -14.18 7.85
N TYR A 143 -12.97 -13.14 8.18
CA TYR A 143 -12.84 -11.93 7.36
C TYR A 143 -11.60 -11.93 6.46
N TYR A 144 -10.80 -13.00 6.41
CA TYR A 144 -9.62 -13.08 5.55
C TYR A 144 -9.99 -13.53 4.14
N ARG A 145 -10.57 -12.62 3.35
CA ARG A 145 -10.99 -12.87 1.97
C ARG A 145 -9.98 -12.26 1.01
N TRP A 146 -9.07 -13.05 0.47
CA TRP A 146 -7.88 -12.54 -0.22
C TRP A 146 -8.01 -12.65 -1.74
N VAL A 147 -7.75 -11.56 -2.47
CA VAL A 147 -7.63 -11.61 -3.93
C VAL A 147 -6.22 -12.02 -4.36
N CYS A 148 -6.11 -12.65 -5.53
CA CYS A 148 -4.84 -13.14 -6.05
C CYS A 148 -4.14 -12.09 -6.94
N PRO A 149 -2.99 -11.54 -6.53
CA PRO A 149 -2.28 -10.52 -7.29
C PRO A 149 -1.61 -11.05 -8.57
N SER A 150 -1.55 -12.37 -8.80
CA SER A 150 -1.02 -12.95 -10.04
C SER A 150 -1.94 -12.72 -11.25
N ARG A 151 -3.24 -12.46 -11.00
CA ARG A 151 -4.24 -12.18 -12.03
C ARG A 151 -4.15 -10.72 -12.49
N VAL A 152 -4.02 -10.49 -13.80
CA VAL A 152 -3.98 -9.14 -14.38
C VAL A 152 -5.23 -8.32 -14.00
N PRO A 153 -6.47 -8.83 -14.10
CA PRO A 153 -7.66 -8.05 -13.75
C PRO A 153 -7.66 -7.57 -12.29
N VAL A 154 -7.16 -8.39 -11.36
CA VAL A 154 -7.02 -8.03 -9.95
C VAL A 154 -6.06 -6.85 -9.78
N ARG A 155 -4.90 -6.89 -10.44
CA ARG A 155 -3.92 -5.79 -10.35
C ARG A 155 -4.48 -4.48 -10.90
N GLU A 156 -5.20 -4.52 -12.02
CA GLU A 156 -5.82 -3.32 -12.59
C GLU A 156 -6.94 -2.78 -11.71
N TYR A 157 -7.77 -3.67 -11.13
CA TYR A 157 -8.80 -3.28 -10.19
C TYR A 157 -8.22 -2.60 -8.94
N LEU A 158 -7.22 -3.21 -8.31
CA LEU A 158 -6.54 -2.64 -7.14
C LEU A 158 -5.85 -1.31 -7.46
N ARG A 159 -5.23 -1.19 -8.64
CA ARG A 159 -4.65 0.08 -9.11
C ARG A 159 -5.72 1.16 -9.23
N GLY A 160 -6.92 0.82 -9.74
CA GLY A 160 -8.06 1.72 -9.80
C GLY A 160 -8.44 2.25 -8.42
N LEU A 161 -8.64 1.35 -7.45
CA LEU A 161 -9.00 1.72 -6.07
C LEU A 161 -7.95 2.62 -5.40
N VAL A 162 -6.67 2.28 -5.55
CA VAL A 162 -5.58 3.12 -5.02
C VAL A 162 -5.54 4.46 -5.74
N GLY A 163 -5.78 4.48 -7.05
CA GLY A 163 -5.87 5.69 -7.86
C GLY A 163 -7.00 6.61 -7.40
N GLU A 164 -8.18 6.08 -7.10
CA GLU A 164 -9.31 6.85 -6.56
C GLU A 164 -8.97 7.46 -5.20
N LEU A 165 -8.36 6.69 -4.30
CA LEU A 165 -7.91 7.19 -3.00
C LEU A 165 -6.84 8.28 -3.13
N ALA A 166 -5.86 8.08 -4.03
CA ALA A 166 -4.79 9.03 -4.26
C ALA A 166 -5.26 10.31 -4.99
N ALA A 167 -6.33 10.23 -5.77
CA ALA A 167 -6.94 11.38 -6.42
C ALA A 167 -7.77 12.26 -5.45
N ASN A 168 -8.08 11.76 -4.25
CA ASN A 168 -8.83 12.51 -3.26
C ASN A 168 -7.95 13.62 -2.66
N PRO A 169 -8.31 14.92 -2.80
CA PRO A 169 -7.51 16.04 -2.28
C PRO A 169 -7.44 16.10 -0.74
N ALA A 170 -8.28 15.32 -0.06
CA ALA A 170 -8.22 15.14 1.39
C ALA A 170 -7.08 14.20 1.84
N VAL A 171 -6.46 13.46 0.91
CA VAL A 171 -5.45 12.44 1.19
C VAL A 171 -4.08 12.92 0.73
N ASP A 172 -3.14 13.02 1.66
CA ASP A 172 -1.74 13.39 1.38
C ASP A 172 -0.88 12.17 0.97
N GLY A 173 -1.38 10.95 1.22
CA GLY A 173 -0.79 9.72 0.69
C GLY A 173 -1.59 8.47 1.04
N VAL A 174 -1.37 7.40 0.28
CA VAL A 174 -2.01 6.09 0.50
C VAL A 174 -0.96 5.10 1.00
N HIS A 175 -1.25 4.43 2.11
CA HIS A 175 -0.40 3.40 2.69
C HIS A 175 -1.00 2.04 2.40
N LEU A 176 -0.31 1.29 1.56
CA LEU A 176 -0.70 -0.06 1.17
C LEU A 176 -0.23 -1.01 2.25
N ASP A 177 -1.17 -1.67 2.90
CA ASP A 177 -0.88 -2.76 3.82
C ASP A 177 -1.41 -4.07 3.25
N TYR A 178 -0.89 -5.17 3.78
CA TYR A 178 -1.22 -6.51 3.34
C TYR A 178 -0.97 -6.71 1.84
N VAL A 179 0.19 -6.22 1.39
CA VAL A 179 0.76 -6.43 0.05
C VAL A 179 1.52 -7.77 0.01
N ARG A 180 0.90 -8.81 0.55
CA ARG A 180 1.44 -10.18 0.63
C ARG A 180 0.30 -11.21 0.60
N HIS A 181 0.62 -12.45 0.28
CA HIS A 181 -0.33 -13.55 0.49
C HIS A 181 -0.61 -13.74 1.99
N CYS A 182 -1.70 -14.45 2.30
CA CYS A 182 -1.91 -14.90 3.68
C CYS A 182 -0.69 -15.71 4.13
N ASP A 183 -0.30 -15.52 5.39
CA ASP A 183 0.85 -16.20 5.96
C ASP A 183 0.55 -17.71 5.98
N VAL A 184 1.43 -18.55 5.43
CA VAL A 184 1.22 -20.02 5.42
C VAL A 184 1.44 -20.61 6.83
N ILE A 185 2.35 -19.99 7.58
CA ILE A 185 2.63 -20.30 8.98
C ILE A 185 2.52 -19.00 9.76
N LEU A 186 1.62 -18.95 10.74
CA LEU A 186 1.52 -17.82 11.64
C LEU A 186 2.73 -17.75 12.60
N PRO A 187 3.10 -16.55 13.07
CA PRO A 187 3.99 -16.41 14.22
C PRO A 187 3.51 -17.27 15.39
N ARG A 188 4.44 -17.94 16.10
CA ARG A 188 4.10 -18.82 17.24
C ARG A 188 3.22 -18.16 18.30
N GLY A 189 3.38 -16.85 18.51
CA GLY A 189 2.56 -16.10 19.47
C GLY A 189 1.08 -15.97 19.10
N LEU A 190 0.68 -16.37 17.88
CA LEU A 190 -0.71 -16.38 17.43
C LEU A 190 -1.35 -17.78 17.45
N TRP A 191 -0.57 -18.82 17.68
CA TRP A 191 -1.04 -20.21 17.60
C TRP A 191 -2.10 -20.51 18.65
N GLU A 192 -1.86 -20.12 19.90
CA GLU A 192 -2.83 -20.25 20.99
C GLU A 192 -4.13 -19.46 20.71
N THR A 193 -4.00 -18.24 20.16
CA THR A 193 -5.15 -17.39 19.82
C THR A 193 -6.10 -18.04 18.82
N TYR A 194 -5.57 -18.87 17.91
CA TYR A 194 -6.34 -19.54 16.87
C TYR A 194 -6.52 -21.05 17.12
N ASP A 195 -6.18 -21.52 18.32
CA ASP A 195 -6.22 -22.94 18.70
C ASP A 195 -5.55 -23.85 17.65
N LEU A 196 -4.33 -23.48 17.25
CA LEU A 196 -3.64 -24.05 16.10
C LEU A 196 -2.19 -24.42 16.43
N VAL A 197 -1.70 -25.52 15.86
CA VAL A 197 -0.27 -25.86 15.84
C VAL A 197 0.16 -25.98 14.37
N GLN A 198 1.12 -25.15 13.93
CA GLN A 198 1.62 -25.11 12.54
C GLN A 198 3.13 -25.37 12.46
N ASP A 199 3.57 -26.52 12.96
CA ASP A 199 4.97 -26.94 12.83
C ASP A 199 5.37 -27.34 11.40
N THR A 200 4.38 -27.45 10.51
CA THR A 200 4.52 -27.64 9.07
C THR A 200 3.58 -26.71 8.29
N GLU A 201 3.79 -26.63 6.97
CA GLU A 201 2.85 -25.97 6.07
C GLU A 201 1.56 -26.79 5.98
N LEU A 202 0.44 -26.21 6.42
CA LEU A 202 -0.87 -26.83 6.30
C LEU A 202 -1.53 -26.43 4.97
N PRO A 203 -2.07 -27.38 4.20
CA PRO A 203 -2.65 -27.12 2.88
C PRO A 203 -3.74 -26.05 2.82
N GLU A 204 -4.57 -25.95 3.85
CA GLU A 204 -5.68 -25.00 3.98
C GLU A 204 -5.21 -23.54 4.13
N PHE A 205 -3.96 -23.33 4.55
CA PHE A 205 -3.34 -22.00 4.70
C PHE A 205 -2.28 -21.70 3.63
N ASP A 206 -1.90 -22.69 2.81
CA ASP A 206 -0.97 -22.49 1.70
C ASP A 206 -1.72 -22.08 0.43
N PHE A 207 -1.62 -20.80 0.08
CA PHE A 207 -2.36 -20.19 -1.03
C PHE A 207 -1.52 -20.05 -2.31
N CYS A 208 -2.17 -19.53 -3.36
CA CYS A 208 -1.62 -19.33 -4.71
C CYS A 208 -1.71 -20.58 -5.60
N TYR A 209 -2.80 -21.35 -5.48
CA TYR A 209 -3.13 -22.51 -6.35
C TYR A 209 -4.24 -22.22 -7.36
N CYS A 210 -4.52 -20.94 -7.65
CA CYS A 210 -5.47 -20.56 -8.68
C CYS A 210 -4.89 -20.79 -10.10
N GLY A 211 -5.76 -21.06 -11.08
CA GLY A 211 -5.38 -21.23 -12.49
C GLY A 211 -4.49 -20.09 -13.00
N GLY A 212 -3.32 -20.45 -13.57
CA GLY A 212 -2.26 -19.51 -13.97
C GLY A 212 -1.11 -19.36 -12.98
N SER A 213 -1.16 -19.99 -11.81
CA SER A 213 -0.01 -20.09 -10.89
C SER A 213 0.99 -21.17 -11.31
N SER A 214 2.28 -20.90 -11.12
CA SER A 214 3.34 -21.90 -11.30
C SER A 214 3.18 -23.10 -10.36
N ARG A 215 2.53 -22.93 -9.20
CA ARG A 215 2.31 -24.01 -8.22
C ARG A 215 1.29 -25.06 -8.65
N VAL A 216 0.39 -24.71 -9.57
CA VAL A 216 -0.57 -25.67 -10.14
C VAL A 216 0.13 -26.71 -11.02
N HIS A 217 1.26 -26.34 -11.65
CA HIS A 217 2.04 -27.26 -12.48
C HIS A 217 2.73 -28.37 -11.68
N ASN A 218 2.86 -28.21 -10.35
CA ASN A 218 3.49 -29.20 -9.47
C ASN A 218 2.47 -30.13 -8.78
N LEU A 219 1.16 -29.93 -9.03
CA LEU A 219 0.09 -30.78 -8.51
C LEU A 219 -0.48 -31.74 -9.57
N MET A 220 -0.07 -31.60 -10.84
CA MET A 220 -0.38 -32.49 -11.96
C MET A 220 0.84 -33.34 -12.31
#